data_AF-A0A7W6LVH4-F1
#
_entry.id   AF-A0A7W6LVH4-F1
#
_cell.length_a   1.000
_cell.length_b   1.000
_cell.length_c   1.000
_cell.angle_alpha   90.00
_cell.angle_beta   90.00
_cell.angle_gamma   90.00
#
_symmetry.space_group_name_H-M   'P 1'
#
loop_
_entity.id
_entity.type
_entity.pdbx_description
1 polymer ?
#
loop_
_entity_poly.entity_id
_entity_poly.type
_entity_poly.pdbx_seq_one_letter_code
_entity_poly.pdbx_strand_id
1 'polypeptide(L)' 'MTSACSMQPSSSKRAALASFDHAYAVAVRMRHATGHPQFVLRTGDPLQPFRVSSTGPQRHQALMTLVA' A
#
# COMPACT_ATOMS: atom_id res chain seq x y z
N MET A 1 -19.54 -23.94 9.52
CA MET A 1 -19.96 -22.54 9.71
C MET A 1 -18.81 -21.63 9.31
N THR A 2 -18.72 -21.27 8.03
CA THR A 2 -17.74 -20.29 7.54
C THR A 2 -18.34 -18.91 7.75
N SER A 3 -17.88 -18.20 8.77
CA SER A 3 -18.20 -16.78 8.96
C SER A 3 -17.65 -15.99 7.78
N ALA A 4 -18.51 -15.68 6.81
CA ALA A 4 -18.27 -14.60 5.87
C ALA A 4 -18.33 -13.31 6.70
N CYS A 5 -17.17 -12.87 7.19
CA CYS A 5 -17.03 -11.58 7.84
C CYS A 5 -17.55 -10.54 6.84
N SER A 6 -18.67 -9.90 7.18
CA SER A 6 -19.35 -8.93 6.34
C SER A 6 -18.31 -7.90 5.87
N MET A 7 -17.96 -7.93 4.58
CA MET A 7 -17.21 -6.85 3.95
C MET A 7 -18.15 -5.65 3.95
N GLN A 8 -18.16 -4.90 5.05
CA GLN A 8 -18.75 -3.57 5.03
C GLN A 8 -18.08 -2.81 3.88
N PRO A 9 -18.83 -2.16 2.99
CA PRO A 9 -18.23 -1.38 1.92
C PRO A 9 -17.33 -0.34 2.58
N SER A 10 -16.02 -0.48 2.39
CA SER A 10 -15.08 0.54 2.82
C SER A 10 -15.55 1.86 2.21
N SER A 11 -15.69 2.91 3.03
CA SER A 11 -16.00 4.26 2.54
C SER A 11 -15.19 4.54 1.26
N SER A 12 -15.80 5.11 0.23
CA SER A 12 -15.14 5.35 -1.06
C SER A 12 -13.80 6.08 -0.90
N LYS A 13 -13.71 6.98 0.09
CA LYS A 13 -12.47 7.66 0.46
C LYS A 13 -11.41 6.68 0.99
N ARG A 14 -11.79 5.73 1.83
CA ARG A 14 -10.88 4.70 2.34
C ARG A 14 -10.41 3.80 1.20
N ALA A 15 -11.29 3.39 0.28
CA ALA A 15 -10.91 2.60 -0.89
C ALA A 15 -9.89 3.35 -1.77
N ALA A 16 -10.11 4.65 -2.01
CA ALA A 16 -9.18 5.49 -2.75
C ALA A 16 -7.81 5.63 -2.04
N LEU A 17 -7.79 5.89 -0.73
CA LEU A 17 -6.53 5.97 0.04
C LEU A 17 -5.81 4.63 0.17
N ALA A 18 -6.55 3.53 0.18
CA ALA A 18 -6.06 2.16 0.23
C ALA A 18 -5.75 1.58 -1.15
N SER A 19 -5.74 2.41 -2.21
CA SER A 19 -5.46 1.98 -3.58
C SER A 19 -3.96 1.99 -3.89
N PHE A 20 -3.58 1.23 -4.92
CA PHE A 20 -2.22 1.23 -5.43
C PHE A 20 -1.82 2.61 -5.97
N ASP A 21 -2.71 3.27 -6.74
CA ASP A 21 -2.43 4.57 -7.35
C ASP A 21 -2.10 5.63 -6.30
N HIS A 22 -2.86 5.63 -5.19
CA HIS A 22 -2.56 6.54 -4.09
C HIS A 22 -1.20 6.23 -3.45
N ALA A 23 -0.89 4.95 -3.20
CA ALA A 23 0.40 4.55 -2.66
C ALA A 23 1.57 4.91 -3.60
N TYR A 24 1.39 4.77 -4.91
CA TYR A 24 2.36 5.17 -5.91
C TYR A 24 2.61 6.68 -5.91
N ALA A 25 1.54 7.49 -5.89
CA ALA A 25 1.65 8.94 -5.80
C ALA A 25 2.40 9.39 -4.54
N VAL A 26 2.15 8.73 -3.40
CA VAL A 26 2.90 8.95 -2.16
C VAL A 26 4.37 8.56 -2.32
N ALA A 27 4.67 7.42 -2.94
CA ALA A 27 6.05 6.97 -3.17
C ALA A 27 6.84 7.97 -4.03
N VAL A 28 6.25 8.49 -5.12
CA VAL A 28 6.86 9.53 -5.96
C VAL A 28 7.14 10.79 -5.14
N ARG A 29 6.15 11.26 -4.37
CA ARG A 29 6.31 12.46 -3.52
C ARG A 29 7.42 12.26 -2.48
N MET A 30 7.46 11.11 -1.82
CA MET A 30 8.47 10.79 -0.80
C MET A 30 9.86 10.67 -1.42
N ARG A 31 9.97 10.10 -2.63
CA ARG A 31 11.23 10.05 -3.36
C ARG A 31 11.73 11.46 -3.69
N HIS A 32 10.88 12.34 -4.21
CA HIS A 32 11.25 13.73 -4.48
C HIS A 32 11.64 14.49 -3.22
N ALA A 33 10.95 14.27 -2.10
CA ALA A 33 11.22 14.98 -0.85
C ALA A 33 12.49 14.51 -0.12
N THR A 34 12.81 13.22 -0.20
CA THR A 34 13.88 12.61 0.62
C THR A 34 15.10 12.15 -0.19
N GLY A 35 14.97 11.99 -1.50
CA GLY A 35 15.98 11.38 -2.35
C GLY A 35 16.14 9.86 -2.16
N HIS A 36 15.49 9.26 -1.16
CA HIS A 36 15.59 7.83 -0.90
C HIS A 36 14.65 7.02 -1.79
N PRO A 37 15.07 5.83 -2.28
CA PRO A 37 14.19 4.91 -2.97
C PRO A 37 12.96 4.55 -2.13
N GLN A 38 11.81 4.44 -2.79
CA GLN A 38 10.54 4.11 -2.13
C GLN A 38 9.95 2.83 -2.73
N PHE A 39 9.58 1.90 -1.87
CA PHE A 39 8.98 0.63 -2.21
C PHE A 39 7.48 0.71 -1.99
N VAL A 40 6.69 0.41 -3.02
CA VAL A 40 5.25 0.19 -2.88
C VAL A 40 5.03 -1.32 -2.68
N LEU A 41 4.49 -1.68 -1.52
CA LEU A 41 4.38 -3.04 -1.05
C LEU A 41 2.91 -3.44 -0.90
N ARG A 42 2.56 -4.68 -1.25
CA ARG A 42 1.27 -5.29 -0.92
C ARG A 42 1.40 -6.07 0.39
N THR A 43 0.52 -5.78 1.35
CA THR A 43 0.67 -6.23 2.75
C THR A 43 -0.13 -7.47 3.12
N GLY A 44 -1.15 -7.81 2.34
CA GLY A 44 -2.14 -8.85 2.68
C GLY A 44 -3.20 -8.41 3.69
N ASP A 45 -3.07 -7.24 4.30
CA ASP A 45 -4.08 -6.65 5.19
C ASP A 45 -5.21 -6.00 4.36
N PRO A 46 -6.47 -6.44 4.49
CA PRO A 46 -7.61 -5.83 3.79
C PRO A 46 -7.83 -4.35 4.14
N LEU A 47 -7.42 -3.89 5.32
CA LEU A 47 -7.56 -2.50 5.74
C LEU A 47 -6.44 -1.59 5.22
N GLN A 48 -5.26 -2.15 4.96
CA GLN A 48 -4.13 -1.43 4.38
C GLN A 48 -3.45 -2.26 3.29
N PRO A 49 -4.11 -2.48 2.14
CA PRO A 49 -3.63 -3.41 1.12
C PRO A 49 -2.27 -3.02 0.54
N PHE A 50 -1.99 -1.71 0.47
CA PHE A 50 -0.74 -1.16 0.00
C PHE A 50 -0.06 -0.29 1.06
N ARG A 51 1.27 -0.34 1.08
CA ARG A 51 2.12 0.42 1.99
C ARG A 51 3.34 0.94 1.26
N VAL A 52 3.73 2.18 1.53
CA VAL A 52 5.00 2.76 1.09
C VAL A 52 6.04 2.59 2.19
N SER A 53 7.24 2.19 1.82
CA SER A 53 8.37 2.01 2.72
C SER A 53 9.65 2.51 2.07
N SER A 54 10.57 3.11 2.85
CA SER A 54 11.94 3.40 2.42
C SER A 54 12.88 2.20 2.56
N THR A 55 12.38 1.09 3.14
CA THR A 55 13.09 -0.17 3.30
C THR A 55 12.41 -1.26 2.46
N GLY A 56 13.19 -2.24 2.00
CA GLY A 56 12.71 -3.32 1.14
C GLY A 56 11.60 -4.19 1.77
N PRO A 57 10.99 -5.08 0.98
CA PRO A 57 9.88 -5.93 1.44
C PRO A 57 10.29 -6.86 2.59
N GLN A 58 9.41 -6.99 3.58
CA GLN A 58 9.52 -8.03 4.62
C GLN A 58 8.90 -9.35 4.14
N ARG A 59 9.14 -10.46 4.89
CA ARG A 59 8.79 -11.85 4.51
C ARG A 59 7.35 -12.09 4.05
N HIS A 60 6.41 -11.22 4.41
CA HIS A 60 4.97 -11.32 4.07
C HIS A 60 4.47 -10.20 3.16
N GLN A 61 5.38 -9.40 2.59
CA GLN A 61 5.05 -8.28 1.72
C GLN A 61 5.52 -8.58 0.30
N ALA A 62 4.65 -8.34 -0.68
CA ALA A 62 5.04 -8.43 -2.08
C ALA A 62 5.44 -7.05 -2.59
N LEU A 63 6.61 -6.94 -3.23
CA LEU A 63 7.02 -5.72 -3.91
C LEU A 63 6.16 -5.53 -5.16
N MET A 64 5.45 -4.41 -5.26
CA MET A 64 4.66 -4.04 -6.43
C MET A 64 5.45 -3.14 -7.36
N THR A 65 6.12 -2.12 -6.81
CA THR A 65 7.01 -1.26 -7.58
C THR A 65 8.07 -0.60 -6.70
N LEU A 66 9.19 -0.25 -7.32
CA LEU A 66 10.27 0.54 -6.74
C LEU A 66 10.34 1.88 -7.46
N VAL A 67 10.26 2.97 -6.71
CA VAL A 67 10.48 4.34 -7.20
C VAL A 67 11.90 4.75 -6.82
N ALA A 68 12.77 4.78 -7.83
CA ALA A 68 14.21 4.96 -7.70
C ALA A 68 14.75 6.22 -8.40
#